data_AF-A0A4P9J5N3-F1
#
_entry.id   AF-A0A4P9J5N3-F1
#
_cell.length_a   1.000
_cell.length_b   1.000
_cell.length_c   1.000
_cell.angle_alpha   90.00
_cell.angle_beta   90.00
_cell.angle_gamma   90.00
#
_symmetry.space_group_name_H-M   'P 1'
#
loop_
_entity.id
_entity.type
_entity.pdbx_description
1 polymer ?
#
loop_
_entity_poly.entity_id
_entity_poly.type
_entity_poly.pdbx_seq_one_letter_code
_entity_poly.pdbx_strand_id
1 'polypeptide(L)'
;MDKYIYFLIKIFDEDKHAEMFLDGFLHSKKLSYFRKLYDEALGNRGDKHEGVVSWYKAEELIIEINGVTLKDVVGNVSMNMNYHDNVNIFCLYASYQTENFELTQENLPKLIEELKISESCLGLGRKAVIVTNVEEFINRVLNKAEQQQLNFKAGLIEYYDPEIFSGKFTDDDAIFKKRIEFSHQKEYRFAFYPNNISDDAMNLDIGNIRDIAFKMEAKEINNEIKISKITR
;
A
#
# COMPACT_ATOMS: atom_id res chain seq x y z
N MET A 1 15.85 1.45 10.23
CA MET A 1 16.59 2.39 9.37
C MET A 1 15.57 2.92 8.40
N ASP A 2 15.30 4.21 8.42
CA ASP A 2 14.17 4.78 7.69
C ASP A 2 14.45 4.74 6.19
N LYS A 3 13.54 4.11 5.44
CA LYS A 3 13.63 4.03 3.97
C LYS A 3 13.31 5.40 3.40
N TYR A 4 14.22 5.95 2.60
CA TYR A 4 13.97 7.19 1.88
C TYR A 4 13.12 6.92 0.63
N ILE A 5 11.95 7.55 0.56
CA ILE A 5 11.04 7.46 -0.59
C ILE A 5 11.34 8.62 -1.53
N TYR A 6 11.76 8.31 -2.76
CA TYR A 6 12.12 9.31 -3.76
C TYR A 6 10.90 9.95 -4.42
N PHE A 7 9.87 9.15 -4.70
CA PHE A 7 8.59 9.60 -5.24
C PHE A 7 7.49 8.57 -4.97
N LEU A 8 6.25 9.03 -4.99
CA LEU A 8 5.06 8.19 -4.90
C LEU A 8 4.33 8.16 -6.24
N ILE A 9 3.64 7.07 -6.51
CA ILE A 9 2.90 6.88 -7.76
C ILE A 9 1.51 6.37 -7.45
N LYS A 10 0.50 6.98 -8.09
CA LYS A 10 -0.87 6.46 -8.09
C LYS A 10 -1.29 6.15 -9.51
N ILE A 11 -1.74 4.92 -9.74
CA ILE A 11 -2.19 4.43 -11.06
C ILE A 11 -3.72 4.39 -11.10
N PHE A 12 -4.28 4.77 -12.25
CA PHE A 12 -5.71 4.91 -12.50
C PHE A 12 -6.12 4.27 -13.84
N ASP A 13 -7.30 3.66 -13.87
CA ASP A 13 -7.93 3.16 -15.10
C ASP A 13 -8.49 4.31 -15.95
N GLU A 14 -9.04 5.33 -15.29
CA GLU A 14 -9.73 6.46 -15.90
C GLU A 14 -8.98 7.77 -15.68
N ASP A 15 -8.84 8.56 -16.76
CA ASP A 15 -8.16 9.85 -16.73
C ASP A 15 -8.81 10.85 -15.77
N LYS A 16 -10.15 10.82 -15.67
CA LYS A 16 -10.91 11.66 -14.74
C LYS A 16 -10.47 11.45 -13.28
N HIS A 17 -10.20 10.21 -12.87
CA HIS A 17 -9.76 9.92 -11.51
C HIS A 17 -8.34 10.42 -11.25
N ALA A 18 -7.46 10.37 -12.27
CA ALA A 18 -6.13 10.97 -12.19
C ALA A 18 -6.21 12.50 -12.05
N GLU A 19 -7.09 13.17 -12.80
CA GLU A 19 -7.33 14.62 -12.67
C GLU A 19 -7.89 14.99 -11.30
N MET A 20 -8.87 14.23 -10.80
CA MET A 20 -9.41 14.45 -9.45
C MET A 20 -8.32 14.30 -8.38
N PHE A 21 -7.41 13.34 -8.52
CA PHE A 21 -6.29 13.21 -7.61
C PHE A 21 -5.33 14.41 -7.68
N LEU A 22 -5.06 14.93 -8.88
CA LEU A 22 -4.29 16.18 -9.06
C LEU A 22 -5.00 17.41 -8.49
N ASP A 23 -6.33 17.42 -8.45
CA ASP A 23 -7.14 18.43 -7.77
C ASP A 23 -7.11 18.30 -6.23
N GLY A 24 -6.53 17.22 -5.70
CA GLY A 24 -6.41 16.98 -4.25
C GLY A 24 -7.41 15.99 -3.68
N PHE A 25 -8.23 15.33 -4.50
CA PHE A 25 -9.24 14.38 -4.02
C PHE A 25 -8.66 12.98 -3.82
N LEU A 26 -8.57 12.56 -2.56
CA LEU A 26 -8.18 11.21 -2.14
C LEU A 26 -9.43 10.38 -1.85
N HIS A 27 -9.71 9.42 -2.74
CA HIS A 27 -10.82 8.48 -2.58
C HIS A 27 -10.34 7.18 -1.90
N SER A 28 -10.69 6.99 -0.64
CA SER A 28 -10.18 5.92 0.23
C SER A 28 -11.26 4.86 0.48
N LYS A 29 -11.13 3.69 -0.14
CA LYS A 29 -12.08 2.58 0.07
C LYS A 29 -11.78 1.84 1.36
N LYS A 30 -12.80 1.17 1.91
CA LYS A 30 -12.63 0.29 3.08
C LYS A 30 -11.65 -0.85 2.80
N LEU A 31 -10.91 -1.29 3.81
CA LEU A 31 -10.09 -2.51 3.74
C LEU A 31 -10.94 -3.73 3.33
N SER A 32 -12.17 -3.82 3.84
CA SER A 32 -13.10 -4.91 3.48
C SER A 32 -13.46 -4.96 2.00
N TYR A 33 -13.42 -3.82 1.28
CA TYR A 33 -13.59 -3.81 -0.16
C TYR A 33 -12.48 -4.62 -0.84
N PHE A 34 -11.22 -4.42 -0.45
CA PHE A 34 -10.07 -5.11 -1.04
C PHE A 34 -10.01 -6.60 -0.66
N ARG A 35 -10.55 -6.99 0.50
CA ARG A 35 -10.71 -8.43 0.84
C ARG A 35 -11.73 -9.15 -0.03
N LYS A 36 -12.81 -8.46 -0.38
CA LYS A 36 -13.93 -9.01 -1.17
C LYS A 36 -13.70 -8.87 -2.67
N LEU A 37 -12.79 -7.99 -3.08
CA LEU A 37 -12.44 -7.77 -4.47
C LEU A 37 -11.79 -9.06 -5.00
N TYR A 38 -12.54 -9.78 -5.82
CA TYR A 38 -11.98 -10.84 -6.64
C TYR A 38 -11.32 -10.18 -7.86
N ASP A 39 -10.00 -10.26 -7.95
CA ASP A 39 -9.23 -9.68 -9.04
C ASP A 39 -8.38 -10.76 -9.68
N GLU A 40 -8.65 -11.05 -10.95
CA GLU A 40 -7.82 -11.93 -11.79
C GLU A 40 -6.75 -11.13 -12.56
N ALA A 41 -6.69 -9.80 -12.40
CA ALA A 41 -5.72 -8.97 -13.10
C ALA A 41 -4.31 -9.13 -12.51
N LEU A 42 -3.30 -9.00 -13.38
CA LEU A 42 -1.88 -9.11 -13.03
C LEU A 42 -1.44 -8.19 -11.88
N GLY A 43 -2.12 -7.04 -11.69
CA GLY A 43 -1.80 -6.08 -10.62
C GLY A 43 -2.27 -6.50 -9.22
N ASN A 44 -3.15 -7.50 -9.14
CA ASN A 44 -3.64 -8.12 -7.91
C ASN A 44 -4.13 -7.12 -6.84
N ARG A 45 -5.18 -6.35 -7.16
CA ARG A 45 -5.72 -5.30 -6.27
C ARG A 45 -6.36 -5.88 -5.01
N GLY A 46 -6.96 -7.06 -5.12
CA GLY A 46 -7.64 -7.74 -4.03
C GLY A 46 -6.69 -8.65 -3.24
N ASP A 47 -6.81 -8.63 -1.91
CA ASP A 47 -6.16 -9.62 -1.05
C ASP A 47 -7.10 -10.03 0.07
N LYS A 48 -7.59 -11.27 -0.02
CA LYS A 48 -8.51 -11.85 0.97
C LYS A 48 -7.93 -11.93 2.38
N HIS A 49 -6.61 -11.78 2.53
CA HIS A 49 -5.88 -11.80 3.80
C HIS A 49 -5.41 -10.41 4.26
N GLU A 50 -5.97 -9.32 3.71
CA GLU A 50 -5.72 -7.97 4.20
C GLU A 50 -6.19 -7.79 5.65
N GLY A 51 -5.31 -7.25 6.50
CA GLY A 51 -5.61 -6.99 7.91
C GLY A 51 -5.65 -8.24 8.80
N VAL A 52 -5.03 -9.35 8.38
CA VAL A 52 -4.83 -10.54 9.23
C VAL A 52 -3.98 -10.18 10.44
N VAL A 53 -4.55 -10.40 11.63
CA VAL A 53 -3.90 -10.12 12.92
C VAL A 53 -3.07 -11.30 13.38
N SER A 54 -3.47 -12.53 13.06
CA SER A 54 -2.65 -13.70 13.35
C SER A 54 -2.70 -14.73 12.24
N TRP A 55 -1.56 -15.38 12.03
CA TRP A 55 -1.35 -16.41 11.05
C TRP A 55 -0.59 -17.55 11.72
N TYR A 56 -1.21 -18.72 11.81
CA TYR A 56 -0.62 -19.88 12.48
C TYR A 56 -0.67 -21.11 11.59
N LYS A 57 0.36 -21.94 11.64
CA LYS A 57 0.30 -23.28 11.07
C LYS A 57 -0.64 -24.14 11.91
N ALA A 58 -1.48 -24.95 11.27
CA ALA A 58 -2.46 -25.77 11.99
C ALA A 58 -1.83 -26.73 13.01
N GLU A 59 -0.62 -27.24 12.73
CA GLU A 59 0.16 -28.09 13.63
C GLU A 59 0.60 -27.41 14.94
N GLU A 60 0.53 -26.08 14.99
CA GLU A 60 0.84 -25.29 16.19
C GLU A 60 -0.40 -24.99 17.05
N LEU A 61 -1.59 -25.43 16.61
CA LEU A 61 -2.86 -25.09 17.23
C LEU A 61 -3.63 -26.32 17.72
N ILE A 62 -4.32 -26.16 18.85
CA ILE A 62 -5.40 -27.05 19.27
C ILE A 62 -6.71 -26.30 19.04
N ILE A 63 -7.52 -26.79 18.10
CA ILE A 63 -8.84 -26.21 17.82
C ILE A 63 -9.92 -27.09 18.46
N GLU A 64 -10.70 -26.51 19.36
CA GLU A 64 -11.80 -27.19 20.03
C GLU A 64 -13.14 -26.49 19.75
N ILE A 65 -14.16 -27.27 19.38
CA ILE A 65 -15.53 -26.79 19.21
C ILE A 65 -16.43 -27.62 20.11
N ASN A 66 -17.05 -26.97 21.11
CA ASN A 66 -17.99 -27.61 22.04
C ASN A 66 -17.41 -28.88 22.70
N GLY A 67 -16.17 -28.82 23.20
CA GLY A 67 -15.50 -29.96 23.83
C GLY A 67 -14.92 -31.01 22.87
N VAL A 68 -15.08 -30.83 21.55
CA VAL A 68 -14.53 -31.72 20.53
C VAL A 68 -13.29 -31.08 19.92
N THR A 69 -12.12 -31.67 20.16
CA THR A 69 -10.89 -31.30 19.46
C THR A 69 -10.97 -31.73 18.01
N LEU A 70 -10.80 -30.78 17.10
CA LEU A 70 -10.69 -31.05 15.67
C LEU A 70 -9.38 -31.79 15.41
N LYS A 71 -9.47 -32.94 14.74
CA LYS A 71 -8.31 -33.72 14.30
C LYS A 71 -8.01 -33.42 12.84
N ASP A 72 -6.75 -33.61 12.46
CA ASP A 72 -6.28 -33.53 11.07
C ASP A 72 -6.55 -32.18 10.39
N VAL A 73 -6.51 -31.09 11.16
CA VAL A 73 -6.52 -29.73 10.62
C VAL A 73 -5.20 -29.50 9.88
N VAL A 74 -5.28 -29.09 8.62
CA VAL A 74 -4.11 -28.86 7.75
C VAL A 74 -4.10 -27.43 7.22
N GLY A 75 -2.91 -26.95 6.87
CA GLY A 75 -2.70 -25.62 6.30
C GLY A 75 -2.54 -24.54 7.36
N ASN A 76 -2.90 -23.30 6.99
CA ASN A 76 -2.76 -22.13 7.83
C ASN A 76 -4.11 -21.65 8.37
N VAL A 77 -4.13 -21.27 9.64
CA VAL A 77 -5.26 -20.65 10.32
C VAL A 77 -4.98 -19.16 10.45
N SER A 78 -5.86 -18.34 9.88
CA SER A 78 -5.77 -16.88 9.97
C SER A 78 -6.92 -16.31 10.79
N MET A 79 -6.65 -15.23 11.52
CA MET A 79 -7.69 -14.49 12.26
C MET A 79 -7.65 -13.01 11.86
N ASN A 80 -8.84 -12.46 11.68
CA ASN A 80 -9.08 -11.05 11.35
C ASN A 80 -9.89 -10.39 12.45
N MET A 81 -9.72 -9.08 12.62
CA MET A 81 -10.58 -8.29 13.51
C MET A 81 -11.65 -7.57 12.69
N ASN A 82 -12.91 -7.70 13.09
CA ASN A 82 -14.04 -7.11 12.34
C ASN A 82 -13.95 -5.58 12.21
N TYR A 83 -13.33 -4.88 13.15
CA TYR A 83 -13.21 -3.42 13.05
C TYR A 83 -12.24 -3.01 11.92
N HIS A 84 -11.31 -3.87 11.50
CA HIS A 84 -10.47 -3.63 10.32
C HIS A 84 -11.29 -3.50 9.04
N ASP A 85 -12.49 -4.08 8.97
CA ASP A 85 -13.39 -3.95 7.82
C ASP A 85 -13.78 -2.50 7.54
N ASN A 86 -13.73 -1.64 8.55
CA ASN A 86 -14.18 -0.25 8.48
C ASN A 86 -13.03 0.76 8.35
N VAL A 87 -11.77 0.30 8.32
CA VAL A 87 -10.62 1.18 8.08
C VAL A 87 -10.63 1.57 6.60
N ASN A 88 -10.62 2.87 6.31
CA ASN A 88 -10.49 3.38 4.95
C ASN A 88 -9.01 3.51 4.59
N ILE A 89 -8.60 2.94 3.46
CA ILE A 89 -7.20 2.95 3.03
C ILE A 89 -7.01 3.69 1.70
N PHE A 90 -5.91 4.43 1.62
CA PHE A 90 -5.42 5.07 0.39
C PHE A 90 -3.98 4.67 0.15
N CYS A 91 -3.76 3.97 -0.96
CA CYS A 91 -2.51 3.26 -1.23
C CYS A 91 -1.81 3.86 -2.45
N LEU A 92 -0.50 4.06 -2.38
CA LEU A 92 0.37 4.49 -3.48
C LEU A 92 1.51 3.49 -3.64
N TYR A 93 2.10 3.41 -4.83
CA TYR A 93 3.38 2.72 -5.03
C TYR A 93 4.51 3.65 -4.56
N ALA A 94 5.38 3.17 -3.69
CA ALA A 94 6.53 3.92 -3.21
C ALA A 94 7.82 3.49 -3.91
N SER A 95 8.46 4.46 -4.56
CA SER A 95 9.78 4.28 -5.15
C SER A 95 10.85 4.60 -4.09
N TYR A 96 11.49 3.55 -3.58
CA TYR A 96 12.50 3.64 -2.51
C TYR A 96 13.58 2.58 -2.69
N GLN A 97 14.75 2.84 -2.13
CA GLN A 97 15.90 1.93 -2.11
C GLN A 97 15.70 0.84 -1.05
N THR A 98 15.80 -0.43 -1.43
CA THR A 98 15.60 -1.57 -0.52
C THR A 98 16.82 -1.91 0.30
N GLU A 99 18.01 -1.74 -0.27
CA GLU A 99 19.29 -2.05 0.37
C GLU A 99 20.14 -0.80 0.45
N ASN A 100 20.74 -0.51 1.60
CA ASN A 100 21.63 0.64 1.71
C ASN A 100 22.97 0.35 1.02
N PHE A 101 23.27 1.11 -0.02
CA PHE A 101 24.56 1.10 -0.70
C PHE A 101 24.98 2.53 -1.05
N GLU A 102 26.29 2.76 -1.13
CA GLU A 102 26.83 4.05 -1.56
C GLU A 102 26.48 4.33 -3.02
N LEU A 103 26.06 5.57 -3.31
CA LEU A 103 25.74 5.99 -4.67
C LEU A 103 27.02 6.25 -5.48
N THR A 104 27.52 5.18 -6.10
CA THR A 104 28.65 5.20 -7.04
C THR A 104 28.15 5.06 -8.47
N GLN A 105 29.02 5.30 -9.47
CA GLN A 105 28.69 5.01 -10.88
C GLN A 105 28.37 3.53 -11.11
N GLU A 106 28.98 2.64 -10.34
CA GLU A 106 28.75 1.19 -10.39
C GLU A 106 27.36 0.81 -9.85
N ASN A 107 26.90 1.44 -8.77
CA ASN A 107 25.62 1.15 -8.14
C ASN A 107 24.43 1.94 -8.74
N LEU A 108 24.70 2.92 -9.61
CA LEU A 108 23.66 3.75 -10.21
C LEU A 108 22.61 2.94 -10.99
N PRO A 109 22.96 1.94 -11.82
CA PRO A 109 21.98 1.11 -12.51
C PRO A 109 21.10 0.30 -11.54
N LYS A 110 21.66 -0.16 -10.42
CA LYS A 110 20.91 -0.87 -9.37
C LYS A 110 19.88 0.05 -8.73
N LEU A 111 20.24 1.29 -8.39
CA LEU A 111 19.28 2.26 -7.87
C LEU A 111 18.16 2.51 -8.87
N ILE A 112 18.48 2.78 -10.14
CA ILE A 112 17.46 3.00 -11.18
C ILE A 112 16.47 1.83 -11.23
N GLU A 113 16.98 0.59 -11.13
CA GLU A 113 16.11 -0.59 -11.12
C GLU A 113 15.21 -0.67 -9.88
N GLU A 114 15.74 -0.38 -8.68
CA GLU A 114 14.92 -0.35 -7.47
C GLU A 114 13.85 0.76 -7.50
N LEU A 115 14.07 1.83 -8.27
CA LEU A 115 13.11 2.93 -8.42
C LEU A 115 11.99 2.67 -9.44
N LYS A 116 12.15 1.67 -10.31
CA LYS A 116 11.14 1.32 -11.31
C LYS A 116 9.88 0.76 -10.66
N ILE A 117 8.78 0.86 -11.39
CA ILE A 117 7.56 0.11 -11.08
C ILE A 117 7.63 -1.30 -11.65
N SER A 118 7.12 -2.27 -10.90
CA SER A 118 6.94 -3.63 -11.42
C SER A 118 5.95 -3.62 -12.59
N GLU A 119 6.22 -4.42 -13.63
CA GLU A 119 5.33 -4.53 -14.80
C GLU A 119 3.92 -5.02 -14.42
N SER A 120 3.79 -5.83 -13.35
CA SER A 120 2.48 -6.26 -12.86
C SER A 120 1.61 -5.09 -12.42
N CYS A 121 2.21 -4.01 -11.92
CA CYS A 121 1.50 -2.79 -11.53
C CYS A 121 0.89 -2.04 -12.73
N LEU A 122 1.29 -2.35 -13.96
CA LEU A 122 0.62 -1.82 -15.16
C LEU A 122 -0.80 -2.39 -15.31
N GLY A 123 -1.09 -3.53 -14.69
CA GLY A 123 -2.46 -4.05 -14.54
C GLY A 123 -3.36 -3.19 -13.66
N LEU A 124 -2.80 -2.22 -12.92
CA LEU A 124 -3.56 -1.28 -12.09
C LEU A 124 -4.12 -0.09 -12.87
N GLY A 125 -3.85 0.01 -14.17
CA GLY A 125 -4.41 1.04 -15.03
C GLY A 125 -3.40 1.68 -15.96
N ARG A 126 -3.87 2.61 -16.79
CA ARG A 126 -3.08 3.20 -17.89
C ARG A 126 -2.54 4.57 -17.55
N LYS A 127 -3.17 5.30 -16.62
CA LYS A 127 -2.76 6.65 -16.23
C LYS A 127 -2.03 6.59 -14.90
N ALA A 128 -0.98 7.38 -14.76
CA ALA A 128 -0.27 7.50 -13.51
C ALA A 128 -0.09 8.95 -13.13
N VAL A 129 -0.14 9.23 -11.82
CA VAL A 129 0.27 10.50 -11.23
C VAL A 129 1.50 10.25 -10.38
N ILE A 130 2.57 10.98 -10.67
CA ILE A 130 3.86 10.93 -9.96
C ILE A 130 3.91 12.12 -9.01
N VAL A 131 4.01 11.84 -7.71
CA VAL A 131 4.22 12.84 -6.66
C VAL A 131 5.71 12.96 -6.41
N THR A 132 6.30 14.10 -6.77
CA THR A 132 7.74 14.37 -6.73
C THR A 132 8.20 14.98 -5.42
N ASN A 133 7.31 15.66 -4.68
CA ASN A 133 7.57 16.13 -3.33
C ASN A 133 6.77 15.30 -2.32
N VAL A 134 7.38 14.20 -1.88
CA VAL A 134 6.75 13.22 -0.98
C VAL A 134 6.41 13.83 0.38
N GLU A 135 7.33 14.63 0.93
CA GLU A 135 7.15 15.27 2.24
C GLU A 135 5.95 16.22 2.23
N GLU A 136 5.88 17.12 1.25
CA GLU A 136 4.77 18.07 1.12
C GLU A 136 3.43 17.36 0.90
N PHE A 137 3.42 16.32 0.06
CA PHE A 137 2.20 15.52 -0.15
C PHE A 137 1.71 14.88 1.15
N ILE A 138 2.60 14.20 1.89
CA ILE A 138 2.27 13.62 3.19
C ILE A 138 1.75 14.72 4.12
N ASN A 139 2.46 15.84 4.27
CA ASN A 139 2.06 16.95 5.13
C ASN A 139 0.65 17.48 4.78
N ARG A 140 0.30 17.62 3.50
CA ARG A 140 -1.06 18.02 3.09
C ARG A 140 -2.13 17.00 3.52
N VAL A 141 -1.84 15.70 3.41
CA VAL A 141 -2.73 14.64 3.89
C VAL A 141 -2.89 14.68 5.41
N LEU A 142 -1.77 14.77 6.15
CA LEU A 142 -1.76 14.82 7.62
C LEU A 142 -2.55 16.03 8.12
N ASN A 143 -2.23 17.23 7.63
CA ASN A 143 -2.89 18.48 8.01
C ASN A 143 -4.39 18.42 7.77
N LYS A 144 -4.82 17.86 6.62
CA LYS A 144 -6.25 17.74 6.33
C LYS A 144 -6.95 16.71 7.22
N ALA A 145 -6.31 15.58 7.50
CA ALA A 145 -6.85 14.56 8.38
C ALA A 145 -7.02 15.09 9.82
N GLU A 146 -6.03 15.83 10.33
CA GLU A 146 -6.08 16.49 11.64
C GLU A 146 -7.18 17.55 11.72
N GLN A 147 -7.34 18.39 10.69
CA GLN A 147 -8.43 19.37 10.61
C GLN A 147 -9.81 18.71 10.67
N GLN A 148 -9.94 17.50 10.13
CA GLN A 148 -11.17 16.70 10.18
C GLN A 148 -11.28 15.81 11.43
N GLN A 149 -10.32 15.89 12.36
CA GLN A 149 -10.25 15.07 13.58
C GLN A 149 -10.33 13.56 13.26
N LEU A 150 -9.69 13.16 12.17
CA LEU A 150 -9.58 11.76 11.77
C LEU A 150 -8.39 11.13 12.48
N ASN A 151 -8.62 9.99 13.12
CA ASN A 151 -7.53 9.12 13.54
C ASN A 151 -6.95 8.47 12.28
N PHE A 152 -5.62 8.45 12.15
CA PHE A 152 -4.97 7.84 10.99
C PHE A 152 -3.57 7.30 11.33
N LYS A 153 -3.07 6.43 10.46
CA LYS A 153 -1.69 5.96 10.42
C LYS A 153 -1.22 5.96 8.97
N ALA A 154 0.05 6.25 8.73
CA ALA A 154 0.63 6.21 7.39
C ALA A 154 1.99 5.52 7.41
N GLY A 155 2.33 4.79 6.35
CA GLY A 155 3.61 4.09 6.29
C GLY A 155 3.72 3.09 5.15
N LEU A 156 4.93 2.55 5.00
CA LEU A 156 5.20 1.45 4.09
C LEU A 156 4.56 0.16 4.60
N ILE A 157 4.05 -0.65 3.67
CA ILE A 157 3.63 -2.01 3.96
C ILE A 157 4.84 -2.89 4.17
N GLU A 158 4.77 -3.70 5.23
CA GLU A 158 5.71 -4.77 5.49
C GLU A 158 5.16 -6.10 4.98
N TYR A 159 6.04 -6.86 4.35
CA TYR A 159 5.67 -8.11 3.70
C TYR A 159 6.18 -9.31 4.49
N TYR A 160 5.33 -10.31 4.69
CA TYR A 160 5.69 -11.55 5.37
C TYR A 160 5.46 -12.76 4.46
N ASP A 161 6.32 -13.76 4.58
CA ASP A 161 6.16 -15.04 3.89
C ASP A 161 5.22 -15.94 4.72
N PRO A 162 4.02 -16.29 4.22
CA PRO A 162 3.06 -17.11 4.96
C PRO A 162 3.51 -18.57 5.18
N GLU A 163 4.54 -19.05 4.47
CA GLU A 163 5.10 -20.39 4.66
C GLU A 163 6.14 -20.43 5.79
N ILE A 164 6.78 -19.29 6.05
CA ILE A 164 7.82 -19.14 7.08
C ILE A 164 7.24 -18.54 8.37
N PHE A 165 6.41 -17.51 8.25
CA PHE A 165 5.85 -16.78 9.37
C PHE A 165 4.75 -17.59 10.07
N SER A 166 4.85 -17.69 11.39
CA SER A 166 3.76 -18.13 12.26
C SER A 166 3.76 -17.26 13.52
N GLY A 167 2.65 -16.57 13.79
CA GLY A 167 2.57 -15.63 14.90
C GLY A 167 1.43 -14.63 14.79
N LYS A 168 1.55 -13.59 15.61
CA LYS A 168 0.56 -12.52 15.75
C LYS A 168 1.21 -11.16 15.51
N PHE A 169 0.52 -10.31 14.76
CA PHE A 169 0.80 -8.89 14.65
C PHE A 169 -0.02 -8.12 15.69
N THR A 170 0.43 -6.91 16.05
CA THR A 170 -0.47 -6.02 16.79
C THR A 170 -1.64 -5.64 15.89
N ASP A 171 -2.77 -5.37 16.54
CA ASP A 171 -4.01 -4.92 15.94
C ASP A 171 -3.77 -3.79 14.91
N ASP A 172 -3.07 -2.71 15.29
CA ASP A 172 -2.77 -1.59 14.40
C ASP A 172 -1.67 -1.85 13.36
N ASP A 173 -0.77 -2.80 13.60
CA ASP A 173 0.27 -3.16 12.64
C ASP A 173 -0.24 -4.09 11.55
N ALA A 174 -1.25 -4.91 11.84
CA ALA A 174 -1.85 -5.85 10.89
C ALA A 174 -2.38 -5.15 9.64
N ILE A 175 -2.90 -3.92 9.77
CA ILE A 175 -3.31 -3.06 8.65
C ILE A 175 -2.14 -2.70 7.73
N PHE A 176 -0.90 -2.83 8.19
CA PHE A 176 0.31 -2.54 7.45
C PHE A 176 1.13 -3.80 7.13
N LYS A 177 0.53 -4.99 7.28
CA LYS A 177 1.13 -6.26 6.87
C LYS A 177 0.42 -6.83 5.66
N LYS A 178 1.21 -7.37 4.73
CA LYS A 178 0.68 -8.08 3.55
C LYS A 178 1.53 -9.30 3.24
N ARG A 179 0.96 -10.28 2.54
CA ARG A 179 1.74 -11.46 2.13
C ARG A 179 2.78 -11.09 1.08
N ILE A 180 3.92 -11.78 1.09
CA ILE A 180 5.09 -11.51 0.24
C ILE A 180 4.78 -11.53 -1.26
N GLU A 181 3.75 -12.28 -1.68
CA GLU A 181 3.27 -12.31 -3.07
C GLU A 181 2.85 -10.93 -3.61
N PHE A 182 2.51 -9.98 -2.73
CA PHE A 182 2.13 -8.60 -3.07
C PHE A 182 3.29 -7.60 -2.96
N SER A 183 4.50 -8.03 -2.63
CA SER A 183 5.67 -7.14 -2.44
C SER A 183 6.01 -6.30 -3.68
N HIS A 184 5.64 -6.80 -4.86
CA HIS A 184 5.76 -6.07 -6.12
C HIS A 184 4.98 -4.76 -6.17
N GLN A 185 4.00 -4.53 -5.27
CA GLN A 185 3.22 -3.30 -5.19
C GLN A 185 3.94 -2.16 -4.44
N LYS A 186 5.01 -2.47 -3.68
CA LYS A 186 5.81 -1.52 -2.87
C LYS A 186 4.95 -0.45 -2.19
N GLU A 187 3.88 -0.89 -1.56
CA GLU A 187 2.80 0.00 -1.12
C GLU A 187 3.22 0.95 0.02
N TYR A 188 2.88 2.23 -0.11
CA TYR A 188 2.73 3.19 0.97
C TYR A 188 1.25 3.44 1.21
N ARG A 189 0.79 3.23 2.45
CA ARG A 189 -0.62 3.24 2.84
C ARG A 189 -0.88 4.39 3.79
N PHE A 190 -1.97 5.11 3.55
CA PHE A 190 -2.68 5.86 4.57
C PHE A 190 -3.86 5.02 5.03
N ALA A 191 -4.00 4.82 6.33
CA ALA A 191 -5.12 4.14 6.98
C ALA A 191 -5.85 5.14 7.86
N PHE A 192 -7.11 5.39 7.55
CA PHE A 192 -7.99 6.30 8.28
C PHE A 192 -9.01 5.49 9.07
N TYR A 193 -9.13 5.80 10.35
CA TYR A 193 -10.01 5.13 11.30
C TYR A 193 -11.22 6.03 11.53
N PRO A 194 -12.34 5.82 10.82
CA PRO A 194 -13.47 6.73 10.87
C PRO A 194 -14.17 6.65 12.24
N ASN A 195 -14.56 7.80 12.77
CA ASN A 195 -15.30 7.89 14.04
C ASN A 195 -16.71 7.28 13.93
N ASN A 196 -17.27 7.22 12.72
CA ASN A 196 -18.58 6.63 12.43
C ASN A 196 -18.43 5.60 11.32
N ILE A 197 -19.02 4.42 11.52
CA ILE A 197 -19.06 3.37 10.50
C ILE A 197 -20.11 3.77 9.45
N SER A 198 -19.65 4.02 8.22
CA SER A 198 -20.47 4.19 7.01
C SER A 198 -20.06 3.14 5.99
N ASP A 199 -20.94 2.72 5.08
CA ASP A 199 -20.59 1.81 3.97
C ASP A 199 -19.82 2.49 2.83
N ASP A 200 -19.75 3.81 2.85
CA ASP A 200 -19.12 4.58 1.78
C ASP A 200 -17.59 4.65 1.89
N ALA A 201 -16.97 4.97 0.76
CA ALA A 201 -15.57 5.40 0.74
C ALA A 201 -15.42 6.75 1.46
N MET A 202 -14.26 6.95 2.09
CA MET A 202 -13.89 8.22 2.69
C MET A 202 -13.18 9.09 1.67
N ASN A 203 -13.65 10.32 1.48
CA ASN A 203 -13.02 11.28 0.59
C ASN A 203 -12.33 12.37 1.41
N LEU A 204 -11.06 12.63 1.09
CA LEU A 204 -10.26 13.69 1.69
C LEU A 204 -9.82 14.67 0.60
N ASP A 205 -10.10 15.95 0.78
CA ASP A 205 -9.66 17.02 -0.13
C ASP A 205 -8.46 17.74 0.47
N ILE A 206 -7.26 17.42 -0.02
CA ILE A 206 -5.99 17.96 0.47
C ILE A 206 -5.56 19.24 -0.26
N GLY A 207 -6.42 19.78 -1.12
CA GLY A 207 -6.09 20.85 -2.05
C GLY A 207 -5.28 20.39 -3.25
N ASN A 208 -5.25 21.22 -4.29
CA ASN A 208 -4.54 20.97 -5.54
C ASN A 208 -3.07 20.56 -5.28
N ILE A 209 -2.58 19.54 -6.00
CA ILE A 209 -1.21 19.02 -5.87
C ILE A 209 -0.40 19.13 -7.17
N ARG A 210 -0.85 19.92 -8.15
CA ARG A 210 -0.15 20.05 -9.46
C ARG A 210 1.21 20.75 -9.34
N ASP A 211 1.47 21.42 -8.23
CA ASP A 211 2.77 21.99 -7.90
C ASP A 211 3.80 20.93 -7.45
N ILE A 212 3.33 19.77 -7.00
CA ILE A 212 4.16 18.68 -6.47
C ILE A 212 3.93 17.33 -7.16
N ALA A 213 3.10 17.31 -8.20
CA ALA A 213 2.75 16.10 -8.92
C ALA A 213 2.41 16.36 -10.39
N PHE A 214 2.67 15.38 -11.24
CA PHE A 214 2.33 15.42 -12.66
C PHE A 214 1.77 14.08 -13.14
N LYS A 215 0.99 14.11 -14.23
CA LYS A 215 0.37 12.93 -14.85
C LYS A 215 1.17 12.46 -16.07
N MET A 216 1.25 11.15 -16.27
CA MET A 216 1.81 10.51 -17.46
C MET A 216 1.13 9.16 -17.74
N GLU A 217 1.49 8.49 -18.84
CA GLU A 217 1.08 7.10 -19.07
C GLU A 217 1.87 6.16 -18.15
N ALA A 218 1.19 5.21 -17.51
CA ALA A 218 1.80 4.27 -16.57
C ALA A 218 2.92 3.44 -17.23
N LYS A 219 2.73 3.05 -18.50
CA LYS A 219 3.71 2.28 -19.27
C LYS A 219 5.01 3.05 -19.58
N GLU A 220 5.00 4.38 -19.44
CA GLU A 220 6.15 5.24 -19.77
C GLU A 220 7.02 5.52 -18.55
N ILE A 221 6.54 5.28 -17.33
CA ILE A 221 7.23 5.60 -16.07
C ILE A 221 8.67 5.12 -16.08
N ASN A 222 8.87 3.82 -16.36
CA ASN A 222 10.19 3.19 -16.27
C ASN A 222 11.20 3.75 -17.30
N ASN A 223 10.73 4.34 -18.40
CA ASN A 223 11.59 4.93 -19.44
C ASN A 223 12.03 6.36 -19.07
N GLU A 224 11.30 7.03 -18.17
CA GLU A 224 11.55 8.41 -17.78
C GLU A 224 12.40 8.56 -16.51
N ILE A 225 12.65 7.47 -15.78
CA ILE A 225 13.54 7.48 -14.62
C ILE A 225 14.99 7.63 -15.10
N LYS A 226 15.59 8.79 -14.83
CA LYS A 226 16.98 9.12 -15.16
C LYS A 226 17.66 9.71 -13.94
N ILE A 227 18.85 9.22 -13.61
CA ILE A 227 19.68 9.76 -12.53
C ILE A 227 21.01 10.17 -13.13
N SER A 228 21.41 11.42 -12.90
CA SER A 228 22.68 11.97 -13.35
C SER A 228 23.33 12.76 -12.23
N LYS A 229 24.65 12.65 -12.11
CA LYS A 229 25.41 13.50 -11.18
C LYS A 229 25.43 14.93 -11.72
N ILE A 230 25.05 15.90 -10.88
CA ILE A 230 25.28 17.32 -11.19
C ILE A 230 26.79 17.55 -11.07
N THR A 231 27.46 17.78 -12.20
CA THR A 231 28.81 18.33 -12.18
C THR A 231 28.69 19.79 -11.73
N ARG A 232 29.09 20.06 -10.50
CA ARG A 232 29.28 21.44 -10.02
C ARG A 232 30.59 21.99 -10.56
#